data_AF-A0A358DDV3-F1
#
_entry.id   AF-A0A358DDV3-F1
#
_cell.length_a   1.000
_cell.length_b   1.000
_cell.length_c   1.000
_cell.angle_alpha   90.00
_cell.angle_beta   90.00
_cell.angle_gamma   90.00
#
_symmetry.space_group_name_H-M   'P 1'
#
loop_
_entity.id
_entity.type
_entity.pdbx_description
1 polymer ?
#
loop_
_entity_poly.entity_id
_entity_poly.type
_entity_poly.pdbx_seq_one_letter_code
_entity_poly.pdbx_strand_id
1 'polypeptide(L)'
;YYSPEYGVFRPLLPDGTFLSPFNPKQGENFEDVPGFHEGSSWNYSFMVPHDVPGLIKLHGGNRKFTNKLQEVFDDEHYDPTNEPNIGYPYLFSYVKGEEWRTQQLTQ
;
A
#
# COMPACT_ATOMS: atom_id res chain seq x y z
N TYR A 1 -10.57 3.93 -7.32
CA TYR A 1 -10.06 2.85 -6.46
C TYR A 1 -9.37 3.36 -5.19
N TYR A 2 -8.64 4.48 -5.18
CA TYR A 2 -8.12 5.04 -3.92
C TYR A 2 -9.23 5.50 -2.97
N SER A 3 -9.21 4.97 -1.76
CA SER A 3 -10.14 5.32 -0.67
C SER A 3 -9.44 6.28 0.29
N PRO A 4 -9.77 7.59 0.27
CA PRO A 4 -9.18 8.56 1.20
C PRO A 4 -9.47 8.25 2.67
N GLU A 5 -10.58 7.55 2.95
CA GLU A 5 -10.99 7.13 4.29
C GLU A 5 -9.96 6.19 4.94
N TYR A 6 -9.43 5.23 4.18
CA TYR A 6 -8.47 4.25 4.69
C TYR A 6 -7.02 4.52 4.25
N GLY A 7 -6.83 5.40 3.26
CA GLY A 7 -5.52 5.68 2.68
C GLY A 7 -4.93 4.51 1.88
N VAL A 8 -5.79 3.63 1.36
CA VAL A 8 -5.44 2.43 0.60
C VAL A 8 -6.41 2.25 -0.58
N PHE A 9 -6.12 1.33 -1.49
CA PHE A 9 -7.03 0.98 -2.58
C PHE A 9 -8.19 0.11 -2.07
N ARG A 10 -9.41 0.45 -2.47
CA ARG A 10 -10.64 -0.25 -2.09
C ARG A 10 -11.41 -0.61 -3.38
N PRO A 11 -11.94 -1.84 -3.49
CA PRO A 11 -12.74 -2.24 -4.65
C PRO A 11 -13.95 -1.32 -4.85
N LEU A 12 -14.28 -1.07 -6.11
CA LEU A 12 -15.51 -0.40 -6.52
C LEU A 12 -16.52 -1.44 -7.02
N LEU A 13 -17.77 -1.26 -6.63
CA LEU A 13 -18.90 -2.02 -7.15
C LEU A 13 -19.28 -1.50 -8.56
N PRO A 14 -20.06 -2.27 -9.35
CA PRO A 14 -20.48 -1.85 -10.69
C PRO A 14 -21.24 -0.51 -10.74
N ASP A 15 -21.86 -0.10 -9.63
CA ASP A 15 -22.56 1.17 -9.48
C ASP A 15 -21.62 2.36 -9.15
N GLY A 16 -20.31 2.12 -9.04
CA GLY A 16 -19.29 3.12 -8.74
C GLY A 16 -19.12 3.43 -7.26
N THR A 17 -19.86 2.75 -6.37
CA THR A 17 -19.67 2.90 -4.91
C THR A 17 -18.52 2.01 -4.41
N PHE A 18 -17.90 2.38 -3.29
CA PHE A 18 -16.90 1.52 -2.65
C PHE A 18 -17.55 0.32 -1.96
N LEU A 19 -16.93 -0.86 -2.11
CA LEU A 19 -17.35 -2.09 -1.43
C LEU A 19 -17.47 -1.86 0.09
N SER A 20 -18.62 -2.16 0.69
CA SER A 20 -18.86 -1.97 2.13
C SER A 20 -19.66 -3.16 2.72
N PRO A 21 -19.36 -3.66 3.94
CA PRO A 21 -18.26 -3.23 4.81
C PRO A 21 -16.88 -3.54 4.20
N PHE A 22 -15.85 -2.83 4.63
CA PHE A 22 -14.48 -3.01 4.15
C PHE A 22 -13.51 -3.14 5.32
N ASN A 23 -12.74 -4.22 5.28
CA ASN A 23 -11.58 -4.42 6.15
C ASN A 23 -10.33 -4.44 5.25
N PRO A 24 -9.41 -3.45 5.37
CA PRO A 24 -8.22 -3.40 4.54
C PRO A 24 -7.26 -4.59 4.75
N LYS A 25 -7.43 -5.34 5.85
CA LYS A 25 -6.68 -6.56 6.17
C LYS A 25 -7.32 -7.84 5.65
N GLN A 26 -8.57 -7.79 5.15
CA GLN A 26 -9.20 -8.98 4.57
C GLN A 26 -8.34 -9.47 3.41
N GLY A 27 -8.03 -10.77 3.40
CA GLY A 27 -7.09 -11.37 2.44
C GLY A 27 -5.71 -11.70 3.02
N GLU A 28 -5.37 -11.21 4.20
CA GLU A 28 -4.21 -11.71 4.95
C GLU A 28 -4.36 -13.22 5.22
N ASN A 29 -3.25 -13.94 5.31
CA ASN A 29 -3.22 -15.39 5.53
C ASN A 29 -4.03 -16.22 4.52
N PHE A 30 -4.08 -15.78 3.25
CA PHE A 30 -4.80 -16.44 2.16
C PHE A 30 -6.32 -16.55 2.38
N GLU A 31 -6.89 -15.64 3.18
CA GLU A 31 -8.34 -15.49 3.27
C GLU A 31 -8.94 -15.05 1.91
N ASP A 32 -10.14 -15.51 1.59
CA ASP A 32 -10.87 -15.01 0.43
C ASP A 32 -11.17 -13.50 0.56
N VAL A 33 -10.84 -12.75 -0.50
CA VAL A 33 -11.02 -11.30 -0.53
C VAL A 33 -11.51 -10.82 -1.89
N PRO A 34 -12.51 -9.91 -1.94
CA PRO A 34 -12.90 -9.26 -3.18
C PRO A 34 -11.82 -8.29 -3.69
N GLY A 35 -11.42 -8.46 -4.95
CA GLY A 35 -10.60 -7.48 -5.68
C GLY A 35 -9.09 -7.55 -5.45
N PHE A 36 -8.61 -8.47 -4.61
CA PHE A 36 -7.19 -8.75 -4.40
C PHE A 36 -6.93 -10.26 -4.56
N HIS A 37 -5.66 -10.65 -4.69
CA HIS A 37 -5.25 -12.04 -4.87
C HIS A 37 -4.14 -12.38 -3.88
N GLU A 38 -4.33 -13.44 -3.09
CA GLU A 38 -3.32 -13.93 -2.13
C GLU A 38 -2.74 -12.84 -1.20
N GLY A 39 -3.55 -11.84 -0.86
CA GLY A 39 -3.12 -10.70 -0.07
C GLY A 39 -4.23 -9.67 0.09
N SER A 40 -3.99 -8.71 0.98
CA SER A 40 -4.94 -7.68 1.34
C SER A 40 -4.74 -6.39 0.56
N SER A 41 -5.58 -5.38 0.85
CA SER A 41 -5.42 -4.04 0.28
C SER A 41 -4.04 -3.44 0.56
N TRP A 42 -3.46 -3.75 1.73
CA TRP A 42 -2.13 -3.26 2.11
C TRP A 42 -1.01 -3.82 1.24
N ASN A 43 -1.13 -5.06 0.75
CA ASN A 43 -0.14 -5.67 -0.13
C ASN A 43 -0.12 -5.01 -1.53
N TYR A 44 -1.22 -4.39 -1.95
CA TYR A 44 -1.37 -3.85 -3.31
C TYR A 44 -1.37 -2.32 -3.41
N SER A 45 -1.64 -1.59 -2.33
CA SER A 45 -1.91 -0.14 -2.39
C SER A 45 -0.72 0.73 -2.81
N PHE A 46 0.51 0.24 -2.65
CA PHE A 46 1.70 0.92 -3.15
C PHE A 46 2.32 0.24 -4.38
N MET A 47 1.64 -0.77 -4.96
CA MET A 47 2.07 -1.50 -6.15
C MET A 47 1.78 -0.70 -7.44
N VAL A 48 2.25 0.55 -7.50
CA VAL A 48 2.15 1.44 -8.67
C VAL A 48 3.56 1.84 -9.13
N PRO A 49 4.42 0.87 -9.52
CA PRO A 49 5.84 1.11 -9.75
C PRO A 49 6.13 2.04 -10.93
N HIS A 50 5.20 2.13 -11.89
CA HIS A 50 5.36 2.96 -13.09
C HIS A 50 5.14 4.46 -12.82
N ASP A 51 4.52 4.84 -11.69
CA ASP A 51 4.22 6.24 -11.36
C ASP A 51 4.26 6.50 -9.84
N VAL A 52 5.43 6.27 -9.23
CA VAL A 52 5.66 6.60 -7.81
C VAL A 52 5.44 8.10 -7.52
N PRO A 53 5.85 9.06 -8.37
CA PRO A 53 5.54 10.48 -8.16
C PRO A 53 4.03 10.77 -8.12
N GLY A 54 3.24 10.16 -9.00
CA GLY A 54 1.78 10.24 -8.99
C GLY A 54 1.17 9.62 -7.73
N LEU A 55 1.70 8.48 -7.28
CA LEU A 55 1.28 7.84 -6.03
C LEU A 55 1.57 8.72 -4.80
N ILE A 56 2.73 9.38 -4.75
CA ILE A 56 3.07 10.34 -3.69
C ILE A 56 2.07 11.51 -3.70
N LYS A 57 1.75 12.05 -4.89
CA LYS A 57 0.76 13.13 -5.03
C LYS A 57 -0.64 12.67 -4.59
N LEU A 58 -1.04 11.45 -4.94
CA LEU A 58 -2.33 10.86 -4.57
C LEU A 58 -2.52 10.79 -3.05
N HIS A 59 -1.46 10.45 -2.30
CA HIS A 59 -1.46 10.44 -0.84
C HIS A 59 -1.40 11.84 -0.21
N GLY A 60 -1.27 12.90 -1.02
CA GLY A 60 -1.19 14.28 -0.56
C GLY A 60 0.23 14.78 -0.27
N GLY A 61 1.23 14.20 -0.95
CA GLY A 61 2.62 14.64 -0.93
C GLY A 61 3.53 13.82 -0.01
N ASN A 62 4.83 14.14 -0.06
CA ASN A 62 5.92 13.36 0.56
C ASN A 62 5.62 12.92 1.99
N ARG A 63 5.29 13.84 2.89
CA ARG A 63 5.06 13.51 4.32
C ARG A 63 3.94 12.50 4.52
N LYS A 64 2.81 12.68 3.82
CA LYS A 64 1.65 11.79 3.98
C LYS A 64 1.92 10.42 3.36
N PHE A 65 2.56 10.41 2.19
CA PHE A 65 3.01 9.18 1.55
C PHE A 65 3.98 8.40 2.44
N THR A 66 5.05 9.04 2.93
CA THR A 66 6.05 8.41 3.81
C THR A 66 5.41 7.84 5.06
N ASN A 67 4.54 8.60 5.73
CA ASN A 67 3.87 8.11 6.94
C ASN A 67 2.99 6.89 6.64
N LYS A 68 2.22 6.91 5.53
CA LYS A 68 1.35 5.80 5.16
C LYS A 68 2.14 4.57 4.70
N LEU A 69 3.26 4.76 4.01
CA LEU A 69 4.17 3.68 3.64
C LEU A 69 4.85 3.09 4.88
N GLN A 70 5.23 3.92 5.85
CA GLN A 70 5.81 3.47 7.11
C GLN A 70 4.82 2.63 7.93
N GLU A 71 3.52 2.97 7.92
CA GLU A 71 2.45 2.18 8.55
C GLU A 71 2.46 0.71 8.08
N VAL A 72 2.82 0.44 6.82
CA VAL A 72 2.95 -0.94 6.31
C VAL A 72 3.96 -1.75 7.12
N PHE A 73 5.06 -1.13 7.54
CA PHE A 73 6.13 -1.79 8.30
C PHE A 73 5.85 -1.79 9.80
N ASP A 74 5.31 -0.68 10.33
CA ASP A 74 5.01 -0.54 11.75
C ASP A 74 3.88 -1.48 12.20
N ASP A 75 2.88 -1.70 11.35
CA ASP A 75 1.70 -2.55 11.63
C ASP A 75 1.79 -3.95 11.01
N GLU A 76 2.99 -4.37 10.62
CA GLU A 76 3.31 -5.73 10.13
C GLU A 76 2.50 -6.15 8.88
N HIS A 77 2.23 -5.22 7.96
CA HIS A 77 1.57 -5.52 6.67
C HIS A 77 2.56 -5.89 5.55
N TYR A 78 3.86 -5.69 5.77
CA TYR A 78 4.90 -6.08 4.83
C TYR A 78 5.16 -7.58 4.89
N ASP A 79 5.19 -8.24 3.72
CA ASP A 79 5.46 -9.68 3.62
C ASP A 79 6.50 -9.92 2.52
N PRO A 80 7.79 -10.11 2.86
CA PRO A 80 8.83 -10.36 1.87
C PRO A 80 8.71 -11.74 1.21
N THR A 81 7.81 -12.61 1.66
CA THR A 81 7.63 -13.96 1.10
C THR A 81 6.63 -13.99 -0.07
N ASN A 82 5.98 -12.88 -0.38
CA ASN A 82 4.97 -12.73 -1.42
C ASN A 82 5.27 -11.52 -2.32
N GLU A 83 5.04 -11.60 -3.62
CA GLU A 83 5.49 -10.63 -4.63
C GLU A 83 4.91 -9.20 -4.55
N PRO A 84 3.64 -8.95 -4.16
CA PRO A 84 3.00 -7.63 -4.36
C PRO A 84 3.69 -6.45 -3.67
N ASN A 85 4.30 -6.68 -2.50
CA ASN A 85 4.90 -5.63 -1.69
C ASN A 85 6.42 -5.73 -1.50
N ILE A 86 7.12 -6.69 -2.13
CA ILE A 86 8.60 -6.81 -2.05
C ILE A 86 9.34 -5.53 -2.46
N GLY A 87 8.73 -4.71 -3.31
CA GLY A 87 9.29 -3.44 -3.77
C GLY A 87 9.10 -2.27 -2.81
N TYR A 88 8.29 -2.41 -1.76
CA TYR A 88 7.87 -1.30 -0.91
C TYR A 88 9.02 -0.61 -0.16
N PRO A 89 10.04 -1.33 0.37
CA PRO A 89 11.18 -0.68 1.01
C PRO A 89 11.85 0.36 0.11
N TYR A 90 11.93 0.09 -1.20
CA TYR A 90 12.58 0.97 -2.18
C TYR A 90 11.78 2.24 -2.52
N LEU A 91 10.49 2.29 -2.14
CA LEU A 91 9.67 3.48 -2.38
C LEU A 91 10.10 4.68 -1.52
N PHE A 92 10.75 4.43 -0.36
CA PHE A 92 11.33 5.52 0.44
C PHE A 92 12.44 6.26 -0.31
N SER A 93 13.14 5.62 -1.25
CA SER A 93 14.17 6.26 -2.07
C SER A 93 13.63 7.35 -3.01
N TYR A 94 12.31 7.39 -3.24
CA TYR A 94 11.67 8.45 -4.04
C TYR A 94 11.37 9.72 -3.21
N VAL A 95 11.53 9.67 -1.90
CA VAL A 95 11.26 10.79 -0.99
C VAL A 95 12.55 11.34 -0.43
N LYS A 96 12.91 12.56 -0.86
CA LYS A 96 14.11 13.25 -0.39
C LYS A 96 14.14 13.39 1.14
N GLY A 97 15.17 12.85 1.77
CA GLY A 97 15.39 12.84 3.22
C GLY A 97 14.90 11.58 3.94
N GLU A 98 14.19 10.68 3.25
CA GLU A 98 13.67 9.42 3.82
C GLU A 98 14.38 8.18 3.25
N GLU A 99 15.39 8.35 2.39
CA GLU A 99 16.08 7.27 1.66
C GLU A 99 16.79 6.27 2.60
N TRP A 100 17.15 6.73 3.80
CA TRP A 100 17.77 5.92 4.84
C TRP A 100 16.87 4.75 5.30
N ARG A 101 15.55 4.88 5.18
CA ARG A 101 14.60 3.81 5.53
C ARG A 101 14.71 2.63 4.59
N THR A 102 14.92 2.87 3.30
CA THR A 102 15.24 1.80 2.34
C THR A 102 16.42 0.98 2.85
N GLN A 103 17.52 1.66 3.20
CA GLN A 103 18.75 1.01 3.68
C GLN A 103 18.52 0.23 4.98
N GLN A 104 17.67 0.73 5.88
CA GLN A 104 17.35 0.04 7.12
C GLN A 104 16.54 -1.24 6.89
N LEU A 105 15.57 -1.19 5.98
CA LEU A 105 14.61 -2.28 5.74
C LEU A 105 15.15 -3.39 4.81
N THR A 106 16.25 -3.14 4.10
CA THR A 106 16.85 -4.11 3.15
C THR A 106 18.23 -4.62 3.59
N GLN A 107 18.57 -4.46 4.87
CA GLN A 107 19.83 -4.96 5.45
C GLN A 107 19.80 -6.46 5.74
#